data_AF-A0AAD8NRV4-F1
#
_entry.id   AF-A0AAD8NRV4-F1
#
_cell.length_a   1.000
_cell.length_b   1.000
_cell.length_c   1.000
_cell.angle_alpha   90.00
_cell.angle_beta   90.00
_cell.angle_gamma   90.00
#
_symmetry.space_group_name_H-M   'P 1'
#
loop_
_entity.id
_entity.type
_entity.pdbx_description
1 polymer ?
#
loop_
_entity_poly.entity_id
_entity_poly.type
_entity_poly.pdbx_seq_one_letter_code
_entity_poly.pdbx_strand_id
1 'polypeptide(L)'
;MKTHHPKLKPPPRPLFSCGLFRYCTQSVLSPTNSNPPVLPLSQPPPPLPPSQPHSESSSSSNTSQSFTQWRFSHTPISTNFLTNHNSEPPELHHQPPPPPPPVIISDLQELFHVAELQLSTNDESDKIKAIYMLQHSLVNSRAAVSSLVSSRSVDDTLVNSRAAEDCGEAVACPPVVMRRVLGCLKDKHVAKPATKVLLALCLGESNRRVAVEEGAVGKVVEALVDLDCGAVAERALAALELLCTVAEGAAELRAHALVGPMMVEVMRRVETTRGRENAIGILAVIYGGAGGDAVGFAPQEEVARVVMLAMQGDCSARGRRKGAQLLKMLQENERLDLSEEVG
;
A
#
# COMPACT_ATOMS: atom_id res chain seq x y z
N MET A 1 28.75 1.52 70.01
CA MET A 1 30.09 1.34 69.41
C MET A 1 29.94 1.48 67.90
N LYS A 2 30.49 2.55 67.33
CA LYS A 2 30.43 2.89 65.90
C LYS A 2 31.64 2.28 65.21
N THR A 3 31.44 1.38 64.25
CA THR A 3 32.52 0.84 63.41
C THR A 3 32.56 1.60 62.08
N HIS A 4 33.70 2.26 61.86
CA HIS A 4 34.06 2.97 60.63
C HIS A 4 34.57 1.97 59.59
N HIS A 5 33.97 1.92 58.41
CA HIS A 5 34.57 1.30 57.22
C HIS A 5 35.08 2.39 56.26
N PRO A 6 36.31 2.27 55.71
CA PRO A 6 36.88 3.30 54.84
C PRO A 6 36.30 3.27 53.42
N LYS A 7 36.06 4.47 52.89
CA LYS A 7 35.60 4.75 51.52
C LYS A 7 36.70 4.47 50.49
N LEU A 8 36.37 3.75 49.42
CA LEU A 8 37.13 3.74 48.16
C LEU A 8 36.31 4.46 47.09
N LYS A 9 36.93 5.47 46.44
CA LYS A 9 36.36 6.32 45.38
C LYS A 9 37.00 5.92 44.02
N PRO A 10 36.30 6.01 42.88
CA PRO A 10 36.51 5.15 41.71
C PRO A 10 37.37 5.79 40.59
N PRO A 11 37.97 5.00 39.69
CA PRO A 11 38.51 5.48 38.41
C PRO A 11 37.44 5.48 37.28
N PRO A 12 37.64 6.25 36.19
CA PRO A 12 36.56 6.82 35.38
C PRO A 12 36.00 5.89 34.28
N ARG A 13 34.74 6.15 33.94
CA ARG A 13 33.95 5.53 32.86
C ARG A 13 34.47 5.95 31.48
N PRO A 14 34.49 5.07 30.47
CA PRO A 14 34.28 5.49 29.09
C PRO A 14 32.79 5.54 28.78
N LEU A 15 32.36 6.72 28.32
CA LEU A 15 31.02 7.03 27.81
C LEU A 15 30.83 6.32 26.46
N PHE A 16 29.96 5.31 26.41
CA PHE A 16 29.37 4.90 25.12
C PHE A 16 28.21 5.83 24.82
N SER A 17 28.56 6.92 24.11
CA SER A 17 27.63 7.89 23.56
C SER A 17 26.89 7.30 22.36
N CYS A 18 25.61 7.65 22.29
CA CYS A 18 24.72 7.50 21.15
C CYS A 18 25.37 8.05 19.86
N GLY A 19 25.20 7.33 18.75
CA GLY A 19 25.64 7.72 17.41
C GLY A 19 24.63 7.27 16.37
N LEU A 20 23.52 8.01 16.26
CA LEU A 20 22.64 8.05 15.09
C LEU A 20 22.87 9.41 14.40
N PHE A 21 22.85 9.43 13.07
CA PHE A 21 23.22 10.51 12.10
C PHE A 21 24.70 10.58 11.73
N ARG A 22 25.13 10.90 10.49
CA ARG A 22 24.62 10.84 9.10
C ARG A 22 25.85 11.28 8.25
N TYR A 23 25.97 10.83 7.01
CA TYR A 23 26.92 11.27 5.95
C TYR A 23 28.43 11.00 6.12
N CYS A 24 28.90 9.88 5.55
CA CYS A 24 30.29 9.74 5.09
C CYS A 24 30.41 10.28 3.65
N THR A 25 30.68 11.58 3.49
CA THR A 25 31.25 12.13 2.26
C THR A 25 32.21 13.25 2.61
N GLN A 26 33.38 12.93 3.16
CA GLN A 26 34.53 13.83 3.08
C GLN A 26 35.81 13.01 2.85
N SER A 27 36.41 13.26 1.70
CA SER A 27 37.74 12.81 1.29
C SER A 27 38.78 13.33 2.28
N VAL A 28 39.45 12.42 2.97
CA VAL A 28 40.61 12.76 3.81
C VAL A 28 41.82 12.84 2.89
N LEU A 29 42.24 14.07 2.58
CA LEU A 29 43.54 14.37 1.98
C LEU A 29 44.62 14.15 3.05
N SER A 30 45.48 13.15 2.85
CA SER A 30 46.69 12.98 3.66
C SER A 30 47.78 13.96 3.24
N PRO A 31 48.58 14.51 4.19
CA PRO A 31 49.62 15.49 3.88
C PRO A 31 50.84 14.87 3.21
N THR A 32 51.39 15.62 2.26
CA THR A 32 52.62 15.39 1.50
C THR A 32 53.83 15.17 2.40
N ASN A 33 54.63 14.13 2.13
CA ASN A 33 56.04 14.11 2.50
C ASN A 33 56.89 13.64 1.31
N SER A 34 57.98 14.38 1.09
CA SER A 34 58.82 14.37 -0.10
C SER A 34 60.04 13.48 0.13
N ASN A 35 60.24 12.44 -0.69
CA ASN A 35 61.55 11.99 -1.20
C ASN A 35 61.40 10.74 -2.11
N PRO A 36 61.97 10.72 -3.32
CA PRO A 36 62.32 9.49 -4.05
C PRO A 36 63.74 9.03 -3.61
N PRO A 37 64.34 7.87 -4.02
CA PRO A 37 64.16 7.18 -5.30
C PRO A 37 64.39 5.63 -5.33
N VAL A 38 64.41 5.11 -6.57
CA VAL A 38 65.09 3.90 -7.13
C VAL A 38 64.33 2.55 -7.15
N LEU A 39 64.00 2.17 -8.39
CA LEU A 39 63.57 0.84 -8.86
C LEU A 39 64.73 -0.18 -8.88
N PRO A 40 64.41 -1.47 -8.81
CA PRO A 40 65.01 -2.41 -9.76
C PRO A 40 63.96 -3.15 -10.62
N LEU A 41 64.42 -3.45 -11.83
CA LEU A 41 63.75 -4.01 -12.98
C LEU A 41 63.20 -5.46 -12.82
N SER A 42 62.12 -5.69 -13.56
CA SER A 42 61.83 -6.88 -14.40
C SER A 42 61.32 -8.19 -13.77
N GLN A 43 60.00 -8.42 -13.90
CA GLN A 43 59.44 -9.69 -14.38
C GLN A 43 58.27 -9.41 -15.36
N PRO A 44 58.20 -10.11 -16.52
CA PRO A 44 57.17 -9.87 -17.55
C PRO A 44 55.82 -10.56 -17.24
N PRO A 45 54.68 -9.97 -17.65
CA PRO A 45 53.36 -10.59 -17.51
C PRO A 45 53.06 -11.63 -18.62
N PRO A 46 52.16 -12.62 -18.36
CA PRO A 46 51.75 -13.61 -19.35
C PRO A 46 50.87 -13.01 -20.48
N PRO A 47 50.80 -13.66 -21.65
CA PRO A 47 50.25 -13.08 -22.88
C PRO A 47 48.71 -13.00 -22.90
N LEU A 48 48.19 -11.92 -23.49
CA LEU A 48 46.78 -11.75 -23.88
C LEU A 48 46.42 -12.63 -25.10
N PRO A 49 45.15 -13.07 -25.22
CA PRO A 49 44.65 -13.73 -26.43
C PRO A 49 44.55 -12.75 -27.61
N PRO A 50 44.71 -13.24 -28.85
CA PRO A 50 44.82 -12.41 -30.05
C PRO A 50 43.48 -11.78 -30.45
N SER A 51 43.52 -10.50 -30.82
CA SER A 51 42.49 -9.81 -31.59
C SER A 51 42.99 -9.60 -33.01
N GLN A 52 42.19 -9.96 -34.02
CA GLN A 52 42.38 -9.53 -35.39
C GLN A 52 41.02 -9.51 -36.15
N PRO A 53 40.92 -8.75 -37.26
CA PRO A 53 40.02 -7.60 -37.46
C PRO A 53 38.82 -7.95 -38.36
N HIS A 54 37.86 -7.09 -38.67
CA HIS A 54 37.86 -6.01 -39.70
C HIS A 54 36.50 -5.29 -39.58
N SER A 55 36.46 -3.95 -39.46
CA SER A 55 36.13 -3.00 -40.55
C SER A 55 34.63 -3.06 -40.94
N GLU A 56 33.79 -2.01 -40.93
CA GLU A 56 33.95 -0.56 -40.81
C GLU A 56 32.60 0.08 -40.37
N SER A 57 32.70 1.27 -39.76
CA SER A 57 31.84 2.44 -39.98
C SER A 57 30.30 2.35 -39.88
N SER A 58 29.75 2.94 -38.83
CA SER A 58 28.61 3.89 -38.86
C SER A 58 28.40 4.44 -37.45
N SER A 59 28.79 5.68 -37.16
CA SER A 59 27.99 6.91 -37.31
C SER A 59 26.69 6.93 -36.48
N SER A 60 26.82 7.65 -35.35
CA SER A 60 25.89 8.68 -34.85
C SER A 60 24.52 8.30 -34.25
N SER A 61 24.35 8.83 -33.03
CA SER A 61 23.13 9.45 -32.49
C SER A 61 22.03 8.55 -31.92
N ASN A 62 22.01 8.45 -30.59
CA ASN A 62 20.90 7.90 -29.81
C ASN A 62 20.10 9.05 -29.18
N THR A 63 19.03 9.49 -29.85
CA THR A 63 17.89 10.21 -29.23
C THR A 63 16.66 10.08 -30.14
N SER A 64 15.64 9.32 -29.73
CA SER A 64 14.20 9.54 -29.99
C SER A 64 13.41 8.35 -29.45
N GLN A 65 12.56 8.53 -28.43
CA GLN A 65 11.17 8.99 -28.56
C GLN A 65 10.35 8.07 -29.47
N SER A 66 9.68 7.09 -28.88
CA SER A 66 8.63 6.31 -29.55
C SER A 66 7.30 7.06 -29.38
N PHE A 67 6.92 7.82 -30.41
CA PHE A 67 5.58 8.36 -30.58
C PHE A 67 4.74 7.31 -31.33
N THR A 68 3.67 6.82 -30.70
CA THR A 68 2.74 5.88 -31.32
C THR A 68 1.89 6.62 -32.35
N GLN A 69 2.21 6.46 -33.63
CA GLN A 69 1.43 6.99 -34.73
C GLN A 69 0.30 6.01 -35.08
N TRP A 70 -0.93 6.36 -34.71
CA TRP A 70 -2.13 5.69 -35.20
C TRP A 70 -2.27 5.94 -36.71
N ARG A 71 -2.13 4.90 -37.52
CA ARG A 71 -2.41 4.99 -38.96
C ARG A 71 -3.91 5.01 -39.18
N PHE A 72 -4.42 6.13 -39.68
CA PHE A 72 -5.71 6.18 -40.37
C PHE A 72 -5.49 5.77 -41.83
N SER A 73 -6.12 4.69 -42.25
CA SER A 73 -6.10 4.25 -43.65
C SER A 73 -6.97 5.17 -44.49
N HIS A 74 -6.34 6.02 -45.30
CA HIS A 74 -7.01 6.70 -46.40
C HIS A 74 -7.10 5.76 -47.61
N THR A 75 -8.31 5.52 -48.09
CA THR A 75 -8.60 4.93 -49.40
C THR A 75 -8.11 5.83 -50.54
N PRO A 76 -7.70 5.25 -51.68
CA PRO A 76 -8.01 5.86 -52.96
C PRO A 76 -8.75 4.90 -53.91
N ILE A 77 -9.61 5.51 -54.72
CA ILE A 77 -10.42 4.92 -55.78
C ILE A 77 -9.58 4.77 -57.08
N SER A 78 -9.71 3.63 -57.76
CA SER A 78 -9.96 3.44 -59.21
C SER A 78 -9.16 2.35 -59.97
N THR A 79 -9.97 1.43 -60.53
CA THR A 79 -9.98 0.85 -61.90
C THR A 79 -9.11 -0.35 -62.34
N ASN A 80 -9.87 -1.41 -62.71
CA ASN A 80 -9.74 -2.38 -63.83
C ASN A 80 -8.88 -3.65 -63.66
N PHE A 81 -9.51 -4.84 -63.62
CA PHE A 81 -9.80 -5.73 -64.78
C PHE A 81 -10.23 -7.15 -64.32
N LEU A 82 -11.33 -7.63 -64.91
CA LEU A 82 -11.81 -9.01 -65.18
C LEU A 82 -11.10 -10.22 -64.51
N THR A 83 -11.85 -11.07 -63.80
CA THR A 83 -12.23 -12.44 -64.25
C THR A 83 -13.07 -13.20 -63.21
N ASN A 84 -13.85 -14.13 -63.74
CA ASN A 84 -14.98 -14.87 -63.21
C ASN A 84 -14.57 -16.02 -62.26
N HIS A 85 -15.33 -16.31 -61.20
CA HIS A 85 -15.73 -17.68 -60.79
C HIS A 85 -16.65 -17.68 -59.54
N ASN A 86 -17.77 -18.41 -59.68
CA ASN A 86 -18.72 -18.81 -58.62
C ASN A 86 -18.03 -19.32 -57.35
N SER A 87 -18.41 -18.79 -56.17
CA SER A 87 -18.42 -19.51 -54.89
C SER A 87 -19.35 -18.80 -53.91
N GLU A 88 -20.17 -19.61 -53.26
CA GLU A 88 -21.17 -19.35 -52.21
C GLU A 88 -20.67 -18.39 -51.09
N PRO A 89 -21.53 -17.51 -50.53
CA PRO A 89 -21.09 -16.56 -49.51
C PRO A 89 -20.86 -17.28 -48.16
N PRO A 90 -19.70 -17.09 -47.50
CA PRO A 90 -19.50 -17.59 -46.15
C PRO A 90 -20.36 -16.79 -45.16
N GLU A 91 -21.08 -17.49 -44.27
CA GLU A 91 -21.74 -16.87 -43.12
C GLU A 91 -20.73 -16.04 -42.33
N LEU A 92 -20.88 -14.71 -42.40
CA LEU A 92 -20.14 -13.77 -41.59
C LEU A 92 -20.55 -13.98 -40.12
N HIS A 93 -19.77 -14.76 -39.39
CA HIS A 93 -19.76 -14.73 -37.92
C HIS A 93 -19.62 -13.27 -37.49
N HIS A 94 -20.73 -12.66 -37.09
CA HIS A 94 -20.75 -11.33 -36.51
C HIS A 94 -20.07 -11.44 -35.15
N GLN A 95 -18.77 -11.15 -35.15
CA GLN A 95 -18.04 -10.92 -33.92
C GLN A 95 -18.76 -9.76 -33.20
N PRO A 96 -19.24 -9.96 -31.95
CA PRO A 96 -19.90 -8.89 -31.23
C PRO A 96 -18.95 -7.69 -31.16
N PRO A 97 -19.45 -6.45 -31.30
CA PRO A 97 -18.62 -5.27 -31.29
C PRO A 97 -17.77 -5.25 -30.01
N PRO A 98 -16.51 -4.80 -30.08
CA PRO A 98 -15.67 -4.69 -28.90
C PRO A 98 -16.40 -3.83 -27.85
N PRO A 99 -16.33 -4.22 -26.56
CA PRO A 99 -17.02 -3.48 -25.51
C PRO A 99 -16.55 -2.01 -25.53
N PRO A 100 -17.46 -1.05 -25.29
CA PRO A 100 -17.09 0.36 -25.22
C PRO A 100 -15.99 0.57 -24.17
N PRO A 101 -15.06 1.50 -24.40
CA PRO A 101 -14.01 1.80 -23.44
C PRO A 101 -14.64 2.25 -22.10
N PRO A 102 -14.01 1.92 -20.95
CA PRO A 102 -14.53 2.32 -19.65
C PRO A 102 -14.57 3.85 -19.55
N VAL A 103 -15.66 4.39 -19.02
CA VAL A 103 -15.82 5.82 -18.76
C VAL A 103 -14.85 6.22 -17.64
N ILE A 104 -13.92 7.13 -17.95
CA ILE A 104 -12.96 7.69 -17.00
C ILE A 104 -13.34 9.16 -16.82
N ILE A 105 -13.72 9.54 -15.60
CA ILE A 105 -13.98 10.94 -15.23
C ILE A 105 -12.79 11.40 -14.38
N SER A 106 -12.04 12.37 -14.91
CA SER A 106 -10.82 12.88 -14.26
C SER A 106 -11.12 13.86 -13.14
N ASP A 107 -12.23 14.58 -13.22
CA ASP A 107 -12.70 15.51 -12.19
C ASP A 107 -13.43 14.73 -11.07
N LEU A 108 -12.94 14.83 -9.84
CA LEU A 108 -13.51 14.07 -8.71
C LEU A 108 -14.91 14.53 -8.33
N GLN A 109 -15.21 15.83 -8.49
CA GLN A 109 -16.52 16.37 -8.16
C GLN A 109 -17.57 15.87 -9.15
N GLU A 110 -17.27 15.91 -10.45
CA GLU A 110 -18.11 15.33 -11.51
C GLU A 110 -18.26 13.82 -11.32
N LEU A 111 -17.16 13.11 -11.03
CA LEU A 111 -17.19 11.66 -10.80
C LEU A 111 -18.15 11.29 -9.67
N PHE A 112 -18.07 11.98 -8.53
CA PHE A 112 -18.95 11.72 -7.41
C PHE A 112 -20.40 12.10 -7.71
N HIS A 113 -20.64 13.21 -8.42
CA HIS A 113 -21.99 13.60 -8.83
C HIS A 113 -22.65 12.56 -9.73
N VAL A 114 -21.95 12.08 -10.77
CA VAL A 114 -22.45 11.03 -11.67
C VAL A 114 -22.68 9.73 -10.90
N ALA A 115 -21.76 9.35 -10.01
CA ALA A 115 -21.90 8.16 -9.20
C ALA A 115 -23.10 8.25 -8.25
N GLU A 116 -23.34 9.40 -7.62
CA GLU A 116 -24.48 9.61 -6.73
C GLU A 116 -25.82 9.44 -7.46
N LEU A 117 -25.92 10.01 -8.67
CA LEU A 117 -27.11 9.85 -9.51
C LEU A 117 -27.35 8.38 -9.88
N GLN A 118 -26.32 7.67 -10.35
CA GLN A 118 -26.43 6.27 -10.77
C GLN A 118 -26.68 5.31 -9.59
N LEU A 119 -26.07 5.56 -8.43
CA LEU A 119 -26.27 4.73 -7.23
C LEU A 119 -27.63 4.98 -6.55
N SER A 120 -28.30 6.07 -6.92
CA SER A 120 -29.65 6.42 -6.44
C SER A 120 -30.76 5.84 -7.31
N THR A 121 -30.45 5.27 -8.48
CA THR A 121 -31.45 4.59 -9.31
C THR A 121 -31.86 3.27 -8.67
N ASN A 122 -33.07 2.79 -9.01
CA ASN A 122 -33.51 1.44 -8.65
C ASN A 122 -32.98 0.37 -9.62
N ASP A 123 -32.20 0.75 -10.65
CA ASP A 123 -31.65 -0.18 -11.63
C ASP A 123 -30.31 -0.73 -11.14
N GLU A 124 -30.26 -2.04 -10.87
CA GLU A 124 -29.03 -2.73 -10.48
C GLU A 124 -27.92 -2.62 -11.54
N SER A 125 -28.29 -2.54 -12.83
CA SER A 125 -27.33 -2.35 -13.92
C SER A 125 -26.57 -1.05 -13.77
N ASP A 126 -27.28 0.03 -13.42
CA ASP A 126 -26.67 1.36 -13.25
C ASP A 126 -25.84 1.44 -11.98
N LYS A 127 -26.26 0.79 -10.89
CA LYS A 127 -25.43 0.66 -9.68
C LYS A 127 -24.12 -0.06 -9.96
N ILE A 128 -24.17 -1.18 -10.70
CA ILE A 128 -22.98 -1.93 -11.10
C ILE A 128 -22.06 -1.04 -11.95
N LYS A 129 -22.61 -0.37 -12.99
CA LYS A 129 -21.84 0.56 -13.83
C LYS A 129 -21.17 1.66 -13.01
N ALA A 130 -21.88 2.24 -12.03
CA ALA A 130 -21.33 3.27 -11.16
C ALA A 130 -20.14 2.77 -10.33
N ILE A 131 -20.22 1.57 -9.75
CA ILE A 131 -19.12 0.98 -8.98
C ILE A 131 -17.89 0.73 -9.87
N TYR A 132 -18.08 0.25 -11.10
CA TYR A 132 -16.97 0.08 -12.05
C TYR A 132 -16.40 1.43 -12.52
N MET A 133 -17.24 2.42 -12.79
CA MET A 133 -16.81 3.78 -13.15
C MET A 133 -15.97 4.41 -12.04
N LEU A 134 -16.43 4.32 -10.78
CA LEU A 134 -15.68 4.75 -9.59
C LEU A 134 -14.36 3.99 -9.48
N GLN A 135 -14.36 2.67 -9.67
CA GLN A 135 -13.14 1.87 -9.61
C GLN A 135 -12.11 2.36 -10.64
N HIS A 136 -12.51 2.48 -11.90
CA HIS A 136 -11.60 2.87 -12.98
C HIS A 136 -11.07 4.28 -12.78
N SER A 137 -11.94 5.22 -12.43
CA SER A 137 -11.57 6.62 -12.25
C SER A 137 -10.68 6.82 -11.02
N LEU A 138 -11.05 6.29 -9.84
CA LEU A 138 -10.27 6.47 -8.62
C LEU A 138 -8.90 5.76 -8.66
N VAL A 139 -8.82 4.59 -9.28
CA VAL A 139 -7.53 3.86 -9.41
C VAL A 139 -6.61 4.57 -10.41
N ASN A 140 -7.15 5.09 -11.53
CA ASN A 140 -6.37 5.79 -12.54
C ASN A 140 -5.96 7.19 -12.09
N SER A 141 -6.88 7.97 -11.50
CA SER A 141 -6.58 9.30 -10.95
C SER A 141 -5.46 9.22 -9.92
N ARG A 142 -5.40 8.14 -9.13
CA ARG A 142 -4.30 7.94 -8.17
C ARG A 142 -2.97 7.56 -8.83
N ALA A 143 -2.99 6.73 -9.88
CA ALA A 143 -1.78 6.45 -10.66
C ALA A 143 -1.23 7.73 -11.31
N ALA A 144 -2.11 8.59 -11.80
CA ALA A 144 -1.75 9.92 -12.31
C ALA A 144 -1.18 10.82 -11.21
N VAL A 145 -1.84 10.94 -10.04
CA VAL A 145 -1.33 11.74 -8.91
C VAL A 145 0.00 11.21 -8.40
N SER A 146 0.18 9.89 -8.28
CA SER A 146 1.45 9.29 -7.86
C SER A 146 2.57 9.52 -8.88
N SER A 147 2.26 9.56 -10.18
CA SER A 147 3.22 9.86 -11.23
C SER A 147 3.63 11.35 -11.23
N LEU A 148 2.67 12.26 -10.95
CA LEU A 148 2.92 13.70 -10.81
C LEU A 148 3.72 14.05 -9.54
N VAL A 149 3.55 13.28 -8.47
CA VAL A 149 4.37 13.42 -7.25
C VAL A 149 5.77 12.82 -7.46
N SER A 150 5.89 11.69 -8.16
CA SER A 150 7.19 11.08 -8.48
C SER A 150 8.02 11.86 -9.50
N SER A 151 7.41 12.69 -10.35
CA SER A 151 8.13 13.60 -11.25
C SER A 151 8.63 14.87 -10.54
N ARG A 152 8.29 15.07 -9.26
CA ARG A 152 8.88 16.09 -8.38
C ARG A 152 9.96 15.46 -7.48
N SER A 153 11.17 15.37 -8.01
CA SER A 153 12.43 15.09 -7.29
C SER A 153 13.37 16.23 -7.69
N VAL A 154 14.06 17.00 -6.84
CA VAL A 154 14.38 16.99 -5.40
C VAL A 154 14.83 18.42 -5.06
N ASP A 155 14.54 18.91 -3.84
CA ASP A 155 15.59 19.53 -3.02
C ASP A 155 15.24 19.41 -1.53
N ASP A 156 16.20 18.89 -0.79
CA ASP A 156 16.19 18.60 0.64
C ASP A 156 16.04 19.89 1.46
N THR A 157 15.00 20.05 2.29
CA THR A 157 15.03 20.83 3.55
C THR A 157 13.81 20.52 4.45
N LEU A 158 14.08 19.86 5.58
CA LEU A 158 13.36 19.89 6.87
C LEU A 158 11.81 19.87 6.86
N VAL A 159 11.23 18.67 6.91
CA VAL A 159 9.85 18.48 7.37
C VAL A 159 9.81 18.51 8.89
N ASN A 160 9.49 19.67 9.45
CA ASN A 160 8.78 19.77 10.73
C ASN A 160 7.77 20.93 10.66
N SER A 161 6.51 20.55 10.43
CA SER A 161 5.24 21.22 10.78
C SER A 161 5.00 22.71 10.42
N ARG A 162 3.85 22.93 9.76
CA ARG A 162 3.11 24.19 9.51
C ARG A 162 3.57 25.06 8.34
N ALA A 163 3.28 24.57 7.15
CA ALA A 163 2.85 25.41 6.02
C ALA A 163 1.83 24.59 5.22
N ALA A 164 0.60 24.54 5.74
CA ALA A 164 -0.57 24.00 5.07
C ALA A 164 -1.50 25.17 4.81
N GLU A 165 -1.19 25.97 3.80
CA GLU A 165 -2.14 26.92 3.20
C GLU A 165 -1.83 26.89 1.70
N ASP A 166 -2.82 26.49 0.91
CA ASP A 166 -2.80 26.34 -0.56
C ASP A 166 -2.32 25.00 -1.15
N CYS A 167 -2.89 23.89 -0.66
CA CYS A 167 -2.99 22.65 -1.44
C CYS A 167 -4.47 22.46 -1.78
N GLY A 168 -4.82 22.46 -3.07
CA GLY A 168 -6.20 22.41 -3.56
C GLY A 168 -7.09 21.46 -2.77
N GLU A 169 -8.25 21.99 -2.36
CA GLU A 169 -9.30 21.31 -1.59
C GLU A 169 -9.48 19.88 -2.11
N ALA A 170 -9.03 18.88 -1.33
CA ALA A 170 -9.24 17.50 -1.69
C ALA A 170 -10.74 17.21 -1.65
N VAL A 171 -11.37 17.08 -2.82
CA VAL A 171 -12.81 16.80 -2.96
C VAL A 171 -13.15 15.57 -2.11
N ALA A 172 -13.88 15.78 -1.02
CA ALA A 172 -14.32 14.72 -0.13
C ALA A 172 -15.42 13.90 -0.81
N CYS A 173 -15.41 12.59 -0.57
CA CYS A 173 -16.45 11.70 -1.04
C CYS A 173 -17.78 12.05 -0.35
N PRO A 174 -18.87 12.29 -1.10
CA PRO A 174 -20.18 12.50 -0.52
C PRO A 174 -20.63 11.30 0.34
N PRO A 175 -21.24 11.51 1.52
CA PRO A 175 -21.67 10.42 2.40
C PRO A 175 -22.61 9.42 1.72
N VAL A 176 -23.48 9.89 0.81
CA VAL A 176 -24.38 9.04 0.01
C VAL A 176 -23.58 8.06 -0.86
N VAL A 177 -22.56 8.54 -1.57
CA VAL A 177 -21.70 7.69 -2.42
C VAL A 177 -20.98 6.66 -1.54
N MET A 178 -20.39 7.10 -0.43
CA MET A 178 -19.73 6.21 0.53
C MET A 178 -20.68 5.11 1.04
N ARG A 179 -21.87 5.48 1.51
CA ARG A 179 -22.90 4.55 2.00
C ARG A 179 -23.26 3.49 0.96
N ARG A 180 -23.43 3.90 -0.30
CA ARG A 180 -23.79 3.02 -1.42
C ARG A 180 -22.67 2.05 -1.75
N VAL A 181 -21.43 2.53 -1.81
CA VAL A 181 -20.23 1.66 -1.97
C VAL A 181 -20.15 0.62 -0.86
N LEU A 182 -20.40 1.03 0.40
CA LEU A 182 -20.40 0.11 1.54
C LEU A 182 -21.53 -0.93 1.44
N GLY A 183 -22.71 -0.54 0.93
CA GLY A 183 -23.82 -1.47 0.66
C GLY A 183 -23.48 -2.55 -0.36
N CYS A 184 -22.58 -2.26 -1.30
CA CYS A 184 -22.12 -3.21 -2.32
C CYS A 184 -21.11 -4.24 -1.82
N LEU A 185 -20.58 -4.12 -0.59
CA LEU A 185 -19.56 -5.06 -0.08
C LEU A 185 -20.09 -6.49 0.14
N LYS A 186 -21.40 -6.64 0.37
CA LYS A 186 -22.05 -7.94 0.59
C LYS A 186 -22.56 -8.59 -0.71
N ASP A 187 -22.65 -7.83 -1.79
CA ASP A 187 -23.07 -8.37 -3.08
C ASP A 187 -21.87 -9.00 -3.78
N LYS A 188 -21.89 -10.33 -3.93
CA LYS A 188 -20.81 -11.12 -4.53
C LYS A 188 -20.42 -10.64 -5.93
N HIS A 189 -21.35 -10.06 -6.70
CA HIS A 189 -21.09 -9.60 -8.06
C HIS A 189 -20.25 -8.31 -8.09
N VAL A 190 -20.39 -7.45 -7.07
CA VAL A 190 -19.73 -6.13 -7.01
C VAL A 190 -18.82 -5.93 -5.80
N ALA A 191 -18.71 -6.90 -4.89
CA ALA A 191 -17.87 -6.81 -3.69
C ALA A 191 -16.40 -6.55 -4.05
N LYS A 192 -15.89 -7.23 -5.08
CA LYS A 192 -14.51 -7.05 -5.55
C LYS A 192 -14.23 -5.61 -6.02
N PRO A 193 -15.00 -5.02 -6.95
CA PRO A 193 -14.78 -3.63 -7.33
C PRO A 193 -15.12 -2.64 -6.21
N ALA A 194 -16.18 -2.86 -5.43
CA ALA A 194 -16.54 -2.02 -4.29
C ALA A 194 -15.43 -1.95 -3.24
N THR A 195 -14.77 -3.07 -2.92
CA THR A 195 -13.64 -3.11 -1.98
C THR A 195 -12.45 -2.29 -2.50
N LYS A 196 -12.20 -2.29 -3.83
CA LYS A 196 -11.16 -1.43 -4.40
C LYS A 196 -11.52 0.05 -4.28
N VAL A 197 -12.77 0.40 -4.56
CA VAL A 197 -13.29 1.77 -4.42
C VAL A 197 -13.13 2.23 -2.97
N LEU A 198 -13.59 1.44 -2.00
CA LEU A 198 -13.48 1.74 -0.58
C LEU A 198 -12.03 2.00 -0.16
N LEU A 199 -11.10 1.10 -0.52
CA LEU A 199 -9.69 1.29 -0.21
C LEU A 199 -9.14 2.56 -0.87
N ALA A 200 -9.47 2.82 -2.13
CA ALA A 200 -9.03 4.02 -2.84
C ALA A 200 -9.51 5.30 -2.15
N LEU A 201 -10.77 5.33 -1.68
CA LEU A 201 -11.35 6.42 -0.92
C LEU A 201 -10.67 6.60 0.44
N CYS A 202 -10.53 5.54 1.24
CA CYS A 202 -9.95 5.60 2.60
C CYS A 202 -8.46 5.98 2.63
N LEU A 203 -7.76 5.77 1.53
CA LEU A 203 -6.40 6.25 1.39
C LEU A 203 -6.31 7.80 1.34
N GLY A 204 -7.40 8.50 0.99
CA GLY A 204 -7.56 9.93 1.24
C GLY A 204 -8.02 10.18 2.67
N GLU A 205 -7.24 10.92 3.45
CA GLU A 205 -7.48 11.07 4.90
C GLU A 205 -8.83 11.73 5.23
N SER A 206 -9.25 12.73 4.44
CA SER A 206 -10.55 13.41 4.58
C SER A 206 -11.75 12.45 4.44
N ASN A 207 -11.62 11.39 3.66
CA ASN A 207 -12.69 10.41 3.45
C ASN A 207 -12.81 9.39 4.58
N ARG A 208 -11.78 9.23 5.43
CA ARG A 208 -11.81 8.20 6.50
C ARG A 208 -12.87 8.51 7.53
N ARG A 209 -13.01 9.79 7.93
CA ARG A 209 -14.06 10.23 8.86
C ARG A 209 -15.45 10.00 8.28
N VAL A 210 -15.68 10.39 7.03
CA VAL A 210 -16.96 10.14 6.33
C VAL A 210 -17.29 8.65 6.28
N ALA A 211 -16.29 7.79 5.99
CA ALA A 211 -16.49 6.34 5.97
C ALA A 211 -16.88 5.80 7.35
N VAL A 212 -16.23 6.25 8.43
CA VAL A 212 -16.58 5.85 9.80
C VAL A 212 -17.99 6.31 10.16
N GLU A 213 -18.35 7.57 9.86
CA GLU A 213 -19.70 8.10 10.11
C GLU A 213 -20.80 7.34 9.35
N GLU A 214 -20.48 6.82 8.16
CA GLU A 214 -21.35 5.96 7.36
C GLU A 214 -21.33 4.47 7.79
N GLY A 215 -20.67 4.15 8.92
CA GLY A 215 -20.63 2.82 9.53
C GLY A 215 -19.78 1.83 8.74
N ALA A 216 -18.66 2.28 8.17
CA ALA A 216 -17.78 1.41 7.38
C ALA A 216 -17.14 0.30 8.21
N VAL A 217 -16.82 0.52 9.48
CA VAL A 217 -16.13 -0.46 10.34
C VAL A 217 -16.97 -1.73 10.46
N GLY A 218 -18.21 -1.62 10.93
CA GLY A 218 -19.13 -2.77 11.02
C GLY A 218 -19.35 -3.47 9.67
N LYS A 219 -19.61 -2.72 8.59
CA LYS A 219 -19.86 -3.29 7.26
C LYS A 219 -18.66 -4.04 6.68
N VAL A 220 -17.44 -3.55 6.91
CA VAL A 220 -16.21 -4.23 6.47
C VAL A 220 -15.94 -5.47 7.31
N VAL A 221 -16.15 -5.41 8.62
CA VAL A 221 -16.05 -6.57 9.52
C VAL A 221 -17.02 -7.68 9.11
N GLU A 222 -18.27 -7.33 8.81
CA GLU A 222 -19.28 -8.28 8.32
C GLU A 222 -18.86 -8.87 6.96
N ALA A 223 -18.39 -8.04 6.01
CA ALA A 223 -17.97 -8.52 4.70
C ALA A 223 -16.76 -9.47 4.78
N LEU A 224 -15.82 -9.24 5.71
CA LEU A 224 -14.64 -10.09 5.89
C LEU A 224 -14.97 -11.55 6.24
N VAL A 225 -16.14 -11.81 6.82
CA VAL A 225 -16.59 -13.18 7.13
C VAL A 225 -16.86 -14.00 5.87
N ASP A 226 -17.34 -13.33 4.81
CA ASP A 226 -17.74 -13.97 3.55
C ASP A 226 -16.64 -13.93 2.47
N LEU A 227 -15.54 -13.22 2.70
CA LEU A 227 -14.47 -13.05 1.72
C LEU A 227 -13.44 -14.18 1.80
N ASP A 228 -13.08 -14.72 0.64
CA ASP A 228 -11.92 -15.59 0.51
C ASP A 228 -10.64 -14.85 0.91
N CYS A 229 -9.70 -15.57 1.53
CA CYS A 229 -8.49 -15.03 2.17
C CYS A 229 -7.39 -14.55 1.19
N GLY A 230 -7.80 -14.13 -0.01
CA GLY A 230 -6.94 -13.59 -1.07
C GLY A 230 -6.96 -12.06 -1.15
N ALA A 231 -6.71 -11.54 -2.36
CA ALA A 231 -6.49 -10.11 -2.58
C ALA A 231 -7.69 -9.21 -2.25
N VAL A 232 -8.92 -9.73 -2.22
CA VAL A 232 -10.11 -8.93 -1.86
C VAL A 232 -10.13 -8.70 -0.34
N ALA A 233 -9.99 -9.77 0.46
CA ALA A 233 -9.84 -9.68 1.91
C ALA A 233 -8.64 -8.81 2.31
N GLU A 234 -7.49 -8.93 1.64
CA GLU A 234 -6.33 -8.05 1.88
C GLU A 234 -6.69 -6.55 1.77
N ARG A 235 -7.46 -6.17 0.74
CA ARG A 235 -7.87 -4.78 0.53
C ARG A 235 -8.90 -4.32 1.56
N ALA A 236 -9.82 -5.20 1.94
CA ALA A 236 -10.78 -4.93 3.00
C ALA A 236 -10.07 -4.71 4.35
N LEU A 237 -9.08 -5.55 4.68
CA LEU A 237 -8.23 -5.38 5.86
C LEU A 237 -7.41 -4.08 5.80
N ALA A 238 -6.88 -3.72 4.64
CA ALA A 238 -6.17 -2.45 4.46
C ALA A 238 -7.09 -1.24 4.70
N ALA A 239 -8.33 -1.30 4.18
CA ALA A 239 -9.33 -0.26 4.42
C ALA A 239 -9.69 -0.19 5.90
N LEU A 240 -9.95 -1.32 6.55
CA LEU A 240 -10.26 -1.39 7.98
C LEU A 240 -9.15 -0.82 8.85
N GLU A 241 -7.88 -1.14 8.55
CA GLU A 241 -6.74 -0.56 9.25
C GLU A 241 -6.67 0.96 9.08
N LEU A 242 -6.96 1.49 7.89
CA LEU A 242 -7.02 2.94 7.65
C LEU A 242 -8.16 3.59 8.42
N LEU A 243 -9.34 2.96 8.50
CA LEU A 243 -10.47 3.45 9.29
C LEU A 243 -10.10 3.55 10.78
N CYS A 244 -9.29 2.62 11.29
CA CYS A 244 -8.79 2.65 12.66
C CYS A 244 -7.76 3.76 12.95
N THR A 245 -7.33 4.53 11.94
CA THR A 245 -6.55 5.76 12.18
C THR A 245 -7.43 6.91 12.67
N VAL A 246 -8.76 6.80 12.50
CA VAL A 246 -9.76 7.68 13.09
C VAL A 246 -10.12 7.13 14.47
N ALA A 247 -10.09 7.97 15.50
CA ALA A 247 -10.29 7.53 16.89
C ALA A 247 -11.66 6.85 17.09
N GLU A 248 -12.70 7.41 16.48
CA GLU A 248 -14.06 6.89 16.48
C GLU A 248 -14.12 5.51 15.80
N GLY A 249 -13.41 5.32 14.68
CA GLY A 249 -13.35 4.05 13.98
C GLY A 249 -12.62 2.96 14.79
N ALA A 250 -11.55 3.34 15.51
CA ALA A 250 -10.86 2.42 16.41
C ALA A 250 -11.72 2.06 17.64
N ALA A 251 -12.50 3.01 18.17
CA ALA A 251 -13.44 2.75 19.26
C ALA A 251 -14.58 1.82 18.81
N GLU A 252 -15.15 2.07 17.63
CA GLU A 252 -16.19 1.20 17.04
C GLU A 252 -15.67 -0.22 16.81
N LEU A 253 -14.45 -0.37 16.29
CA LEU A 253 -13.85 -1.69 16.10
C LEU A 253 -13.73 -2.44 17.43
N ARG A 254 -13.27 -1.77 18.50
CA ARG A 254 -13.17 -2.39 19.84
C ARG A 254 -14.54 -2.69 20.45
N ALA A 255 -15.58 -1.92 20.13
CA ALA A 255 -16.93 -2.23 20.60
C ALA A 255 -17.55 -3.46 19.90
N HIS A 256 -16.96 -3.93 18.80
CA HIS A 256 -17.51 -5.04 18.02
C HIS A 256 -17.25 -6.40 18.70
N ALA A 257 -18.28 -6.95 19.34
CA ALA A 257 -18.22 -8.09 20.27
C ALA A 257 -17.43 -9.34 19.82
N LEU A 258 -17.33 -9.62 18.51
CA LEU A 258 -16.66 -10.82 17.97
C LEU A 258 -15.42 -10.53 17.13
N VAL A 259 -14.94 -9.28 17.09
CA VAL A 259 -13.84 -8.91 16.20
C VAL A 259 -12.53 -9.60 16.60
N GLY A 260 -12.27 -9.83 17.89
CA GLY A 260 -11.06 -10.51 18.37
C GLY A 260 -10.95 -11.94 17.82
N PRO A 261 -11.91 -12.83 18.15
CA PRO A 261 -11.94 -14.20 17.64
C PRO A 261 -11.96 -14.27 16.11
N MET A 262 -12.72 -13.38 15.45
CA MET A 262 -12.75 -13.29 13.99
C MET A 262 -11.37 -12.97 13.41
N MET A 263 -10.67 -11.97 13.96
CA MET A 263 -9.36 -11.55 13.46
C MET A 263 -8.27 -12.59 13.70
N VAL A 264 -8.36 -13.37 14.78
CA VAL A 264 -7.49 -14.53 15.02
C VAL A 264 -7.70 -15.58 13.93
N GLU A 265 -8.95 -15.84 13.55
CA GLU A 265 -9.25 -16.78 12.46
C GLU A 265 -8.81 -16.28 11.09
N VAL A 266 -9.01 -14.99 10.80
CA VAL A 266 -8.46 -14.35 9.59
C VAL A 266 -6.94 -14.49 9.54
N MET A 267 -6.24 -14.31 10.67
CA MET A 267 -4.77 -14.45 10.73
C MET A 267 -4.29 -15.85 10.34
N ARG A 268 -5.07 -16.90 10.65
CA ARG A 268 -4.72 -18.29 10.30
C ARG A 268 -4.87 -18.58 8.81
N ARG A 269 -5.80 -17.89 8.16
CA ARG A 269 -6.17 -18.16 6.76
C ARG A 269 -5.52 -17.20 5.77
N VAL A 270 -5.09 -16.02 6.22
CA VAL A 270 -4.55 -15.00 5.30
C VAL A 270 -3.22 -15.45 4.68
N GLU A 271 -3.25 -15.57 3.35
CA GLU A 271 -2.11 -16.11 2.59
C GLU A 271 -1.13 -14.99 2.22
N THR A 272 -1.63 -13.78 2.02
CA THR A 272 -0.84 -12.68 1.47
C THR A 272 0.01 -11.98 2.54
N THR A 273 1.24 -11.61 2.17
CA THR A 273 2.16 -10.87 3.04
C THR A 273 1.56 -9.54 3.54
N ARG A 274 0.84 -8.81 2.68
CA ARG A 274 0.21 -7.54 3.06
C ARG A 274 -1.05 -7.78 3.90
N GLY A 275 -1.82 -8.82 3.61
CA GLY A 275 -2.97 -9.21 4.42
C GLY A 275 -2.56 -9.52 5.85
N ARG A 276 -1.47 -10.28 6.04
CA ARG A 276 -0.85 -10.51 7.37
C ARG A 276 -0.47 -9.20 8.05
N GLU A 277 0.23 -8.30 7.35
CA GLU A 277 0.62 -7.00 7.92
C GLU A 277 -0.59 -6.18 8.42
N ASN A 278 -1.66 -6.12 7.62
CA ASN A 278 -2.86 -5.36 7.96
C ASN A 278 -3.61 -6.03 9.12
N ALA A 279 -3.72 -7.36 9.12
CA ALA A 279 -4.35 -8.12 10.21
C ALA A 279 -3.60 -7.94 11.55
N ILE A 280 -2.25 -7.94 11.53
CA ILE A 280 -1.44 -7.63 12.72
C ILE A 280 -1.73 -6.21 13.21
N GLY A 281 -1.85 -5.24 12.29
CA GLY A 281 -2.21 -3.86 12.64
C GLY A 281 -3.58 -3.74 13.30
N ILE A 282 -4.58 -4.43 12.76
CA ILE A 282 -5.94 -4.46 13.33
C ILE A 282 -5.94 -5.10 14.73
N LEU A 283 -5.23 -6.21 14.92
CA LEU A 283 -5.06 -6.79 16.27
C LEU A 283 -4.37 -5.81 17.22
N ALA A 284 -3.37 -5.07 16.76
CA ALA A 284 -2.75 -4.03 17.57
C ALA A 284 -3.71 -2.90 17.95
N VAL A 285 -4.67 -2.55 17.09
CA VAL A 285 -5.75 -1.62 17.44
C VAL A 285 -6.61 -2.22 18.54
N ILE A 286 -7.08 -3.46 18.37
CA ILE A 286 -7.98 -4.14 19.30
C ILE A 286 -7.36 -4.23 20.71
N TYR A 287 -6.12 -4.75 20.81
CA TYR A 287 -5.46 -5.03 22.10
C TYR A 287 -4.56 -3.89 22.61
N GLY A 288 -4.42 -2.80 21.87
CA GLY A 288 -3.62 -1.63 22.27
C GLY A 288 -4.37 -0.58 23.08
N GLY A 289 -5.67 -0.79 23.39
CA GLY A 289 -6.45 0.11 24.24
C GLY A 289 -6.17 -0.14 25.72
N ALA A 290 -5.83 0.91 26.48
CA ALA A 290 -5.62 0.81 27.92
C ALA A 290 -6.96 0.55 28.65
N GLY A 291 -7.08 -0.59 29.34
CA GLY A 291 -8.01 -0.78 30.45
C GLY A 291 -9.49 -0.97 30.12
N GLY A 292 -9.82 -1.69 29.04
CA GLY A 292 -11.20 -2.16 28.84
C GLY A 292 -11.24 -3.67 29.07
N ASP A 293 -12.02 -4.13 30.06
CA ASP A 293 -12.32 -5.53 30.32
C ASP A 293 -12.44 -6.29 28.99
N ALA A 294 -11.48 -7.20 28.74
CA ALA A 294 -11.37 -7.97 27.50
C ALA A 294 -12.49 -9.03 27.36
N VAL A 295 -13.68 -8.73 27.88
CA VAL A 295 -14.85 -9.59 27.84
C VAL A 295 -15.33 -9.65 26.39
N GLY A 296 -15.00 -10.75 25.71
CA GLY A 296 -15.42 -11.04 24.34
C GLY A 296 -14.29 -11.07 23.31
N PHE A 297 -13.07 -10.67 23.68
CA PHE A 297 -11.90 -10.82 22.81
C PHE A 297 -11.25 -12.19 22.96
N ALA A 298 -10.44 -12.57 21.97
CA ALA A 298 -9.67 -13.81 22.05
C ALA A 298 -8.60 -13.69 23.16
N PRO A 299 -8.24 -14.80 23.84
CA PRO A 299 -7.17 -14.81 24.83
C PRO A 299 -5.89 -14.18 24.27
N GLN A 300 -5.21 -13.36 25.07
CA GLN A 300 -4.01 -12.64 24.64
C GLN A 300 -2.89 -13.61 24.22
N GLU A 301 -2.83 -14.77 24.87
CA GLU A 301 -1.88 -15.86 24.56
C GLU A 301 -2.15 -16.46 23.17
N GLU A 302 -3.43 -16.60 22.81
CA GLU A 302 -3.84 -17.08 21.49
C GLU A 302 -3.45 -16.08 20.40
N VAL A 303 -3.68 -14.79 20.67
CA VAL A 303 -3.29 -13.68 19.78
C VAL A 303 -1.77 -13.64 19.62
N ALA A 304 -1.01 -13.72 20.71
CA ALA A 304 0.44 -13.76 20.69
C ALA A 304 0.96 -14.94 19.85
N ARG A 305 0.36 -16.12 20.01
CA ARG A 305 0.74 -17.32 19.25
C ARG A 305 0.52 -17.15 17.74
N VAL A 306 -0.64 -16.66 17.31
CA VAL A 306 -0.91 -16.47 15.87
C VAL A 306 -0.05 -15.37 15.26
N VAL A 307 0.26 -14.30 16.00
CA VAL A 307 1.16 -13.22 15.56
C VAL A 307 2.59 -13.73 15.42
N MET A 308 3.11 -14.48 16.41
CA MET A 308 4.43 -15.10 16.32
C MET A 308 4.55 -16.03 15.11
N LEU A 309 3.54 -16.88 14.89
CA LEU A 309 3.51 -17.78 13.73
C LEU A 309 3.48 -17.00 12.41
N ALA A 310 2.65 -15.95 12.31
CA ALA A 310 2.60 -15.09 11.14
C ALA A 310 3.95 -14.41 10.86
N MET A 311 4.68 -13.98 11.90
CA MET A 311 6.00 -13.34 11.78
C MET A 311 7.13 -14.28 11.35
N GLN A 312 6.99 -15.59 11.63
CA GLN A 312 7.92 -16.63 11.19
C GLN A 312 7.72 -17.00 9.71
N GLY A 313 6.52 -16.80 9.17
CA GLY A 313 6.21 -16.97 7.74
C GLY A 313 6.51 -15.72 6.89
N ASP A 314 5.93 -15.65 5.70
CA ASP A 314 6.13 -14.53 4.75
C ASP A 314 5.40 -13.25 5.20
N CYS A 315 5.87 -12.65 6.29
CA CYS A 315 5.45 -11.34 6.77
C CYS A 315 6.35 -10.23 6.22
N SER A 316 5.81 -9.03 6.04
CA SER A 316 6.62 -7.88 5.63
C SER A 316 7.51 -7.40 6.79
N ALA A 317 8.55 -6.63 6.48
CA ALA A 317 9.37 -5.99 7.52
C ALA A 317 8.52 -5.07 8.42
N ARG A 318 7.51 -4.39 7.84
CA ARG A 318 6.58 -3.53 8.59
C ARG A 318 5.64 -4.35 9.46
N GLY A 319 5.10 -5.46 8.95
CA GLY A 319 4.27 -6.39 9.71
C GLY A 319 5.02 -6.98 10.90
N ARG A 320 6.28 -7.38 10.72
CA ARG A 320 7.14 -7.84 11.84
C ARG A 320 7.36 -6.77 12.91
N ARG A 321 7.52 -5.50 12.53
CA ARG A 321 7.65 -4.39 13.50
C ARG A 321 6.36 -4.18 14.30
N LYS A 322 5.21 -4.15 13.61
CA LYS A 322 3.89 -4.06 14.28
C LYS A 322 3.66 -5.24 15.21
N GLY A 323 3.99 -6.45 14.75
CA GLY A 323 3.85 -7.68 15.54
C GLY A 323 4.73 -7.69 16.78
N ALA A 324 5.99 -7.26 16.67
CA ALA A 324 6.87 -7.13 17.83
C ALA A 324 6.35 -6.12 18.86
N GLN A 325 5.79 -4.99 18.40
CA GLN A 325 5.15 -4.01 19.29
C GLN A 325 3.91 -4.59 19.97
N LEU A 326 3.06 -5.29 19.23
CA LEU A 326 1.89 -5.97 19.77
C LEU A 326 2.28 -7.00 20.84
N LEU A 327 3.23 -7.88 20.56
CA LEU A 327 3.71 -8.88 21.52
C LEU A 327 4.24 -8.23 22.80
N LYS A 328 4.93 -7.09 22.69
CA LYS A 328 5.39 -6.33 23.86
C LYS A 328 4.22 -5.77 24.68
N MET A 329 3.19 -5.24 24.02
CA MET A 329 1.99 -4.72 24.70
C MET A 329 1.23 -5.83 25.43
N LEU A 330 1.06 -7.00 24.79
CA LEU A 330 0.38 -8.14 25.43
C LEU A 330 1.12 -8.60 26.71
N GLN A 331 2.45 -8.70 26.64
CA GLN A 331 3.27 -9.03 27.83
C GLN A 331 3.19 -7.96 28.94
N GLU A 332 3.12 -6.69 28.57
CA GLU A 332 2.96 -5.60 29.52
C GLU A 332 1.60 -5.65 30.21
N ASN A 333 0.53 -5.96 29.47
CA ASN A 333 -0.83 -6.11 30.00
C ASN A 333 -0.93 -7.30 30.97
N GLU A 334 -0.43 -8.48 30.58
CA GLU A 334 -0.40 -9.68 31.45
C GLU A 334 0.30 -9.39 32.79
N ARG A 335 1.37 -8.58 32.77
CA ARG A 335 2.10 -8.21 33.99
C ARG A 335 1.34 -7.23 34.87
N LEU A 336 0.50 -6.37 34.29
CA LEU A 336 -0.34 -5.42 35.02
C LEU A 336 -1.48 -6.15 35.73
N ASP A 337 -2.14 -7.09 35.06
CA ASP A 337 -3.22 -7.90 35.65
C ASP A 337 -2.73 -8.66 36.90
N LEU A 338 -1.54 -9.27 36.82
CA LEU A 338 -0.90 -9.95 37.97
C LEU A 338 -0.51 -9.01 39.12
N SER A 339 -0.33 -7.71 38.84
CA SER A 339 0.02 -6.72 39.86
C SER A 339 -1.22 -6.16 40.57
N GLU A 340 -2.38 -6.15 39.91
CA GLU A 340 -3.66 -5.72 40.49
C GLU A 340 -4.29 -6.81 41.37
N GLU A 341 -4.06 -8.09 41.08
CA GLU A 341 -4.54 -9.22 41.90
C GLU A 341 -3.84 -9.38 43.26
N VAL A 342 -2.71 -8.69 43.50
CA VAL A 342 -1.87 -8.83 44.71
C VAL A 342 -1.98 -7.61 45.66
N GLY A 343 -2.80 -6.61 45.32
CA GLY A 343 -3.01 -5.38 46.11
C GLY A 343 -4.32 -5.36 46.89
#